data_AF-A4A596-F1
#
_entry.id   AF-A4A596-F1
#
_cell.length_a   1.000
_cell.length_b   1.000
_cell.length_c   1.000
_cell.angle_alpha   90.00
_cell.angle_beta   90.00
_cell.angle_gamma   90.00
#
_symmetry.space_group_name_H-M   'P 1'
#
loop_
_entity.id
_entity.type
_entity.pdbx_description
1 polymer ?
#
loop_
_entity_poly.entity_id
_entity_poly.type
_entity_poly.pdbx_seq_one_letter_code
_entity_poly.pdbx_strand_id
1 'polypeptide(L)' 'MRTTVSIDDQLFAEASRLTGITENTELIRFAIKRLVEREAARRLACLGGKMPGLEIPGRRALATTEDDEGVEDGEDKKR' A
#
# COMPACT_ATOMS: atom_id res chain seq x y z
N MET A 1 -25.27 3.80 10.87
CA MET A 1 -26.12 2.88 11.66
C MET A 1 -25.62 2.89 13.10
N ARG A 2 -26.51 2.88 14.10
CA ARG A 2 -26.15 2.72 15.51
C ARG A 2 -26.67 1.35 15.96
N THR A 3 -25.79 0.56 16.56
CA THR A 3 -26.07 -0.84 16.93
C THR A 3 -25.47 -1.10 18.29
N THR A 4 -26.16 -1.89 19.10
CA THR A 4 -25.66 -2.41 20.37
C THR A 4 -25.20 -3.84 20.16
N VAL A 5 -23.98 -4.16 20.58
CA VAL A 5 -23.38 -5.49 20.47
C VAL A 5 -22.76 -5.89 21.80
N SER A 6 -22.85 -7.17 22.17
CA SER A 6 -22.13 -7.73 23.31
C SER A 6 -20.78 -8.26 22.81
N ILE A 7 -19.70 -7.92 23.53
CA ILE A 7 -18.32 -8.27 23.20
C ILE A 7 -17.67 -8.82 24.47
N ASP A 8 -16.77 -9.79 24.31
CA ASP A 8 -15.95 -10.29 25.40
C ASP A 8 -14.95 -9.23 25.88
N ASP A 9 -14.95 -8.95 27.20
CA ASP A 9 -14.13 -7.90 27.80
C ASP A 9 -12.63 -8.21 27.75
N GLN A 10 -12.23 -9.48 27.84
CA GLN A 10 -10.83 -9.87 27.76
C GLN A 10 -10.29 -9.65 26.34
N LEU A 11 -11.07 -10.06 25.33
CA LEU A 11 -10.73 -9.83 23.93
C LEU A 11 -10.65 -8.33 23.61
N PHE A 12 -11.59 -7.55 24.12
CA PHE A 12 -11.62 -6.11 23.92
C PHE A 12 -10.43 -5.41 24.58
N ALA A 13 -10.10 -5.77 25.82
CA ALA A 13 -8.94 -5.25 26.54
C ALA A 13 -7.62 -5.61 25.85
N GLU A 14 -7.49 -6.85 25.36
CA GLU A 14 -6.32 -7.27 24.60
C GLU A 14 -6.18 -6.51 23.29
N ALA A 15 -7.28 -6.35 22.54
CA ALA A 15 -7.28 -5.58 21.30
C ALA A 15 -6.91 -4.11 21.55
N SER A 16 -7.41 -3.49 22.62
CA SER A 16 -7.05 -2.14 23.02
C SER A 16 -5.57 -2.03 23.39
N ARG A 17 -5.05 -2.98 24.18
CA ARG A 17 -3.63 -3.04 24.56
C ARG A 17 -2.71 -3.19 23.34
N LEU A 18 -3.07 -4.03 22.38
CA LEU A 18 -2.24 -4.30 21.19
C LEU A 18 -2.31 -3.17 20.14
N THR A 19 -3.45 -2.51 20.02
CA THR A 19 -3.65 -1.44 19.01
C THR A 19 -3.36 -0.04 19.55
N GLY A 20 -3.36 0.14 20.86
CA GLY A 20 -3.29 1.45 21.53
C GLY A 20 -4.58 2.27 21.45
N ILE A 21 -5.65 1.72 20.85
CA ILE A 21 -6.92 2.42 20.70
C ILE A 21 -7.74 2.26 21.98
N THR A 22 -8.03 3.38 22.64
CA THR A 22 -8.79 3.43 23.89
C THR A 22 -10.27 3.72 23.69
N GLU A 23 -10.64 4.33 22.57
CA GLU A 23 -12.04 4.66 22.27
C GLU A 23 -12.78 3.44 21.70
N ASN A 24 -13.89 3.05 22.34
CA ASN A 24 -14.61 1.83 21.97
C ASN A 24 -15.14 1.84 20.54
N THR A 25 -15.70 2.97 20.12
CA THR A 25 -16.25 3.11 18.77
C THR A 25 -15.16 3.02 17.71
N GLU A 26 -13.98 3.61 17.98
CA GLU A 26 -12.83 3.54 17.08
C GLU A 26 -12.27 2.13 16.98
N LEU A 27 -12.12 1.43 18.11
CA LEU A 27 -11.59 0.07 18.12
C LEU A 27 -12.49 -0.88 17.32
N ILE A 28 -13.81 -0.76 17.48
CA ILE A 28 -14.80 -1.54 16.72
C ILE A 28 -14.73 -1.20 15.23
N ARG A 29 -14.70 0.10 14.89
CA ARG A 29 -14.60 0.54 13.49
C ARG A 29 -13.31 0.03 12.84
N PHE A 30 -12.20 0.10 13.57
CA PHE A 30 -10.91 -0.41 13.15
C PHE A 30 -10.96 -1.92 12.91
N ALA A 31 -11.52 -2.70 13.84
CA ALA A 31 -11.65 -4.14 13.72
C ALA A 31 -12.45 -4.56 12.46
N ILE A 32 -13.59 -3.91 12.21
CA ILE A 32 -14.42 -4.19 11.03
C ILE A 32 -13.67 -3.83 9.75
N LYS A 33 -13.01 -2.67 9.70
CA LYS A 33 -12.21 -2.25 8.55
C LYS A 33 -11.09 -3.25 8.26
N ARG A 34 -10.36 -3.69 9.29
CA ARG A 34 -9.31 -4.71 9.18
C ARG A 34 -9.83 -6.06 8.67
N LEU A 35 -11.02 -6.47 9.10
CA LEU A 35 -11.65 -7.70 8.60
C LEU A 35 -11.94 -7.62 7.11
N VAL A 36 -12.50 -6.49 6.65
CA VAL A 36 -12.77 -6.26 5.22
C VAL A 36 -11.47 -6.27 4.41
N GLU A 37 -10.43 -5.56 4.88
CA GLU A 37 -9.11 -5.53 4.22
C GLU A 37 -8.51 -6.94 4.09
N ARG A 38 -8.55 -7.73 5.18
CA ARG A 38 -8.02 -9.10 5.19
C ARG A 38 -8.75 -10.01 4.21
N GLU A 39 -10.07 -9.93 4.18
CA GLU A 39 -10.89 -10.77 3.30
C GLU A 39 -10.76 -10.34 1.83
N ALA A 40 -10.69 -9.03 1.57
CA ALA A 40 -10.41 -8.51 0.23
C ALA A 40 -9.04 -8.99 -0.27
N ALA A 41 -8.00 -8.90 0.55
CA ALA A 41 -6.67 -9.41 0.22
C ALA A 41 -6.68 -10.92 -0.07
N ARG A 42 -7.40 -11.70 0.75
CA ARG A 42 -7.57 -13.14 0.53
C ARG A 42 -8.23 -13.43 -0.82
N ARG A 43 -9.33 -12.74 -1.14
CA ARG A 43 -10.05 -12.93 -2.41
C ARG A 43 -9.20 -12.55 -3.61
N LEU A 44 -8.48 -11.42 -3.53
CA LEU A 44 -7.56 -10.98 -4.58
C LEU A 44 -6.41 -11.98 -4.78
N ALA A 45 -5.84 -12.50 -3.69
CA ALA A 45 -4.81 -13.54 -3.77
C ALA A 45 -5.34 -14.82 -4.45
N CYS A 46 -6.57 -15.24 -4.14
CA CYS A 46 -7.21 -16.39 -4.80
C CYS A 46 -7.46 -16.17 -6.31
N LEU A 47 -7.65 -14.92 -6.76
CA LEU A 47 -7.73 -14.60 -8.19
C LEU A 47 -6.37 -14.77 -8.90
N GLY A 48 -5.26 -14.90 -8.16
CA GLY A 48 -3.94 -15.17 -8.73
C GLY A 48 -3.44 -14.08 -9.67
N GLY A 49 -3.85 -12.82 -9.46
CA GLY A 49 -3.51 -11.70 -10.35
C GLY A 49 -4.23 -11.73 -11.71
N LYS A 50 -5.23 -12.60 -11.90
CA LYS A 50 -6.01 -12.64 -13.13
C LYS A 50 -7.08 -11.54 -13.10
N MET A 51 -6.81 -10.45 -13.79
CA MET A 51 -7.82 -9.44 -14.15
C MET A 51 -7.97 -9.44 -15.68
N PRO A 52 -9.01 -10.09 -16.22
CA PRO A 52 -9.27 -10.10 -17.66
C PRO A 52 -9.47 -8.66 -18.16
N GLY A 53 -8.68 -8.26 -19.17
CA GLY A 53 -8.73 -6.90 -19.73
C GLY A 53 -7.89 -5.85 -18.99
N LEU A 54 -7.04 -6.25 -18.04
CA LEU A 54 -6.08 -5.33 -17.42
C LEU A 54 -4.99 -4.93 -18.44
N GLU A 55 -5.02 -3.68 -18.89
CA GLU A 55 -3.87 -3.05 -19.55
C GLU A 55 -2.85 -2.66 -18.49
N ILE A 56 -1.65 -3.28 -18.53
CA ILE A 56 -0.58 -3.00 -17.58
C ILE A 56 -0.05 -1.58 -17.86
N PRO A 57 -0.15 -0.63 -16.91
CA PRO A 57 0.43 0.69 -17.11
C PRO A 57 1.96 0.58 -17.24
N GLY A 58 2.53 1.30 -18.21
CA GLY A 58 3.96 1.27 -18.49
C GLY A 58 4.81 1.61 -17.25
N ARG A 59 5.92 0.91 -17.07
CA ARG A 59 6.88 1.19 -15.99
C ARG A 59 7.56 2.53 -16.28
N ARG A 60 7.53 3.46 -15.31
CA ARG A 60 8.27 4.72 -15.41
C ARG A 60 9.77 4.41 -15.27
N ALA A 61 10.53 4.51 -16.36
CA ALA A 61 11.98 4.48 -16.28
C ALA A 61 12.45 5.75 -15.56
N LEU A 62 13.28 5.60 -14.52
CA LEU A 62 14.03 6.72 -13.97
C LEU A 62 14.95 7.19 -15.10
N ALA A 63 14.76 8.41 -15.58
CA ALA A 63 15.68 9.01 -16.52
C ALA A 63 17.04 9.10 -15.81
N THR A 64 17.98 8.25 -16.20
CA THR A 64 19.40 8.49 -15.97
C THR A 64 19.74 9.72 -16.78
N THR A 65 19.79 10.87 -16.12
CA THR A 65 20.45 12.06 -16.64
C THR A 65 21.92 11.70 -16.79
N GLU A 66 22.31 11.28 -17.99
CA GLU A 66 23.69 11.28 -18.45
C GLU A 66 24.08 12.74 -18.72
N ASP A 67 24.16 13.53 -17.65
CA ASP A 67 24.76 14.85 -17.64
C ASP A 67 26.01 14.78 -16.76
N ASP A 68 27.09 14.23 -17.32
CA ASP A 68 28.47 14.65 -17.04
C ASP A 68 29.42 13.81 -17.90
N GLU A 69 29.93 14.41 -18.96
CA GLU A 69 31.38 14.59 -19.21
C GLU A 69 31.53 15.55 -20.38
N GLY A 70 31.68 16.83 -20.05
CA GLY A 70 32.27 17.79 -20.97
C GLY A 70 33.72 17.38 -21.24
N VAL A 71 33.96 16.82 -22.42
CA VAL A 71 35.31 16.72 -22.98
C VAL A 71 35.39 17.72 -24.12
N GLU A 72 35.93 18.90 -23.81
CA GLU A 72 36.51 19.80 -24.81
C GLU A 72 37.77 19.13 -25.36
N ASP A 73 37.62 18.27 -26.36
CA ASP A 73 38.76 17.89 -27.22
C ASP A 73 38.90 18.94 -28.31
N GLY A 74 39.73 19.94 -28.00
CA GLY A 74 40.43 20.66 -29.06
C GLY A 74 41.41 19.72 -29.73
N GLU A 75 41.31 19.56 -31.05
CA GLU A 75 42.47 19.50 -31.96
C GLU A 75 42.04 19.55 -33.43
N ASP A 76 42.30 20.72 -34.03
CA ASP A 76 43.17 20.90 -35.19
C ASP A 76 42.91 20.08 -36.48
N LYS A 77 42.47 20.75 -37.55
CA LYS A 77 42.87 20.38 -38.92
C LYS A 77 42.70 21.52 -39.95
N LYS A 78 43.84 22.14 -40.28
CA LYS A 78 44.27 22.64 -41.61
C LYS A 78 43.21 22.68 -42.73
N ARG A 79 42.97 23.88 -43.27
CA ARG A 79 43.19 24.24 -44.69
C ARG A 79 43.13 25.74 -44.91
#